data_AF-A0A1I1WI78-F1
#
_entry.id   AF-A0A1I1WI78-F1
#
_cell.length_a   1.000
_cell.length_b   1.000
_cell.length_c   1.000
_cell.angle_alpha   90.00
_cell.angle_beta   90.00
_cell.angle_gamma   90.00
#
_symmetry.space_group_name_H-M   'P 1'
#
loop_
_entity.id
_entity.type
_entity.pdbx_description
1 polymer ?
#
loop_
_entity_poly.entity_id
_entity_poly.type
_entity_poly.pdbx_seq_one_letter_code
_entity_poly.pdbx_strand_id
1 'polypeptide(L)'
;MRLKLAFRALGRTLWQALPTVLGVVVLNFLLLQLVPGDAADVIAAESGSATAESMAQLRSHFGLDMPLLQQLASYLNHLAHFSLGTSPRYNMPVTDLIAGRLGNTLLLMLTALGFALAVGVTLGCTMASRVGRWPDRLLSVLALLLYSTPSFWLGLMSIVLFSVHLGWLPTGGSGTIGSGATGWAAAVDALRHLVLPALAMSGFYIAIFSRLTRASMLEVSRQDFVRTAHAKGLAPLAVTLRHVLRNALIPVTTVAGMHFGTLLGGAVVVETVFNWPGLGRLAFESVMARDYTVLLGILLLSSLLVILANMLVDLLHAWLDPRIQVR
;
A
#
# COMPACT_ATOMS: atom_id res chain seq x y z
N MET A 1 -30.37 8.71 -12.80
CA MET A 1 -29.63 7.94 -13.83
C MET A 1 -28.24 7.50 -13.38
N ARG A 2 -27.41 8.38 -12.79
CA ARG A 2 -26.05 8.07 -12.29
C ARG A 2 -25.98 6.95 -11.23
N LEU A 3 -26.93 6.91 -10.28
CA LEU A 3 -26.94 5.88 -9.22
C LEU A 3 -27.20 4.46 -9.77
N LYS A 4 -28.15 4.29 -10.71
CA LYS A 4 -28.49 2.98 -11.28
C LYS A 4 -27.35 2.39 -12.13
N LEU A 5 -26.56 3.24 -12.79
CA LEU A 5 -25.35 2.82 -13.51
C LEU A 5 -24.24 2.40 -12.54
N ALA A 6 -24.04 3.14 -11.45
CA ALA A 6 -23.10 2.77 -10.39
C ALA A 6 -23.45 1.42 -9.74
N PHE A 7 -24.73 1.18 -9.43
CA PHE A 7 -25.18 -0.11 -8.87
C PHE A 7 -24.97 -1.30 -9.82
N ARG A 8 -25.19 -1.11 -11.14
CA ARG A 8 -24.92 -2.17 -12.14
C ARG A 8 -23.43 -2.45 -12.31
N ALA A 9 -22.59 -1.41 -12.29
CA ALA A 9 -21.14 -1.56 -12.30
C ALA A 9 -20.67 -2.32 -11.06
N LEU A 10 -21.18 -1.96 -9.87
CA LEU A 10 -20.84 -2.60 -8.60
C LEU A 10 -21.18 -4.10 -8.58
N GLY A 11 -22.38 -4.48 -9.02
CA GLY A 11 -22.80 -5.88 -9.09
C GLY A 11 -21.95 -6.72 -10.03
N ARG A 12 -21.53 -6.15 -11.17
CA ARG A 12 -20.64 -6.83 -12.12
C ARG A 12 -19.23 -7.01 -11.55
N THR A 13 -18.69 -5.97 -10.92
CA THR A 13 -17.35 -6.04 -10.29
C THR A 13 -17.32 -7.06 -9.15
N LEU A 14 -18.37 -7.13 -8.32
CA LEU A 14 -18.48 -8.14 -7.26
C LEU A 14 -18.52 -9.57 -7.83
N TRP A 15 -19.25 -9.79 -8.92
CA TRP A 15 -19.29 -11.09 -9.58
C TRP A 15 -17.94 -11.46 -10.21
N GLN A 16 -17.24 -10.51 -10.81
CA GLN A 16 -15.89 -10.71 -11.37
C GLN A 16 -14.83 -10.90 -10.28
N ALA A 17 -14.99 -10.29 -9.11
CA ALA A 17 -14.07 -10.40 -7.99
C ALA A 17 -14.10 -11.79 -7.34
N LEU A 18 -15.26 -12.46 -7.30
CA LEU A 18 -15.40 -13.77 -6.67
C LEU A 18 -14.45 -14.85 -7.21
N PRO A 19 -14.37 -15.12 -8.54
CA PRO A 19 -13.41 -16.09 -9.07
C PRO A 19 -11.95 -15.64 -8.87
N THR A 20 -11.67 -14.33 -8.88
CA THR A 20 -10.33 -13.81 -8.59
C THR A 20 -9.93 -14.09 -7.15
N VAL A 21 -10.80 -13.81 -6.17
CA VAL A 21 -10.55 -14.07 -4.75
C VAL A 21 -10.37 -15.57 -4.52
N LEU A 22 -11.24 -16.41 -5.09
CA LEU A 22 -11.09 -17.87 -4.96
C LEU A 22 -9.78 -18.36 -5.56
N GLY A 23 -9.39 -17.83 -6.73
CA GLY A 23 -8.10 -18.10 -7.36
C GLY A 23 -6.93 -17.70 -6.47
N VAL A 24 -6.96 -16.50 -5.88
CA VAL A 24 -5.95 -16.02 -4.91
C VAL A 24 -5.87 -16.95 -3.70
N VAL A 25 -7.01 -17.31 -3.11
CA VAL A 25 -7.08 -18.18 -1.92
C VAL A 25 -6.43 -19.53 -2.20
N VAL A 26 -6.83 -20.19 -3.29
CA VAL A 26 -6.33 -21.53 -3.65
C VAL A 26 -4.87 -21.47 -4.08
N LEU A 27 -4.50 -20.52 -4.94
CA LEU A 27 -3.11 -20.41 -5.43
C LEU A 27 -2.15 -20.07 -4.30
N ASN A 28 -2.49 -19.11 -3.43
CA ASN A 28 -1.62 -18.77 -2.29
C ASN A 28 -1.47 -19.95 -1.33
N PHE A 29 -2.55 -20.68 -1.06
CA PHE A 29 -2.49 -21.89 -0.24
C PHE A 29 -1.53 -22.92 -0.83
N LEU A 30 -1.69 -23.25 -2.12
CA LEU A 30 -0.83 -24.22 -2.78
C LEU A 30 0.63 -23.74 -2.82
N LEU A 31 0.87 -22.47 -3.12
CA LEU A 31 2.22 -21.90 -3.19
C LEU A 31 2.95 -21.96 -1.84
N LEU A 32 2.27 -21.63 -0.73
CA LEU A 32 2.86 -21.68 0.59
C LEU A 32 3.14 -23.12 1.05
N GLN A 33 2.29 -24.08 0.66
CA GLN A 33 2.48 -25.48 1.00
C GLN A 33 3.58 -26.20 0.19
N LEU A 34 4.05 -25.60 -0.90
CA LEU A 34 5.23 -26.08 -1.62
C LEU A 34 6.54 -25.79 -0.87
N VAL A 35 6.51 -24.86 0.10
CA VAL A 35 7.69 -24.51 0.90
C VAL A 35 7.90 -25.58 1.97
N PRO A 36 9.04 -26.29 1.98
CA PRO A 36 9.24 -27.41 2.91
C PRO A 36 9.36 -26.92 4.36
N GLY A 37 8.60 -27.58 5.24
CA GLY A 37 8.57 -27.42 6.70
C GLY A 37 7.53 -26.40 7.20
N ASP A 38 7.33 -26.37 8.51
CA ASP A 38 6.13 -25.78 9.13
C ASP A 38 6.43 -24.90 10.36
N ALA A 39 5.39 -24.31 10.95
CA ALA A 39 5.52 -23.48 12.16
C ALA A 39 6.02 -24.28 13.37
N ALA A 40 5.71 -25.58 13.45
CA ALA A 40 6.19 -26.41 14.55
C ALA A 40 7.73 -26.54 14.50
N ASP A 41 8.31 -26.66 13.30
CA ASP A 41 9.77 -26.71 13.12
C ASP A 41 10.47 -25.46 13.68
N VAL A 42 9.90 -24.27 13.42
CA VAL A 42 10.47 -23.00 13.91
C VAL A 42 10.31 -22.87 15.43
N ILE A 43 9.13 -23.21 15.95
CA ILE A 43 8.86 -23.18 17.40
C ILE A 43 9.81 -24.13 18.13
N ALA A 44 10.04 -25.33 17.59
CA ALA A 44 11.00 -26.28 18.17
C ALA A 44 12.42 -25.75 18.17
N ALA A 45 12.88 -25.23 17.03
CA ALA A 45 14.24 -24.70 16.88
C ALA A 45 14.52 -23.57 17.91
N GLU A 46 13.54 -22.69 18.15
CA GLU A 46 13.69 -21.61 19.12
C GLU A 46 13.59 -22.08 20.58
N SER A 47 12.78 -23.10 20.86
CA SER A 47 12.64 -23.66 22.22
C SER A 47 13.89 -24.39 22.71
N GLY A 48 14.80 -24.79 21.81
CA GLY A 48 16.05 -25.49 22.11
C GLY A 48 15.92 -26.92 22.65
N SER A 49 14.72 -27.36 23.02
CA SER A 49 14.47 -28.68 23.62
C SER A 49 13.08 -29.25 23.30
N ALA A 50 12.67 -29.23 22.04
CA ALA A 50 11.41 -29.87 21.63
C ALA A 50 11.60 -31.39 21.46
N THR A 51 10.79 -32.18 22.17
CA THR A 51 10.74 -33.63 21.96
C THR A 51 9.96 -33.96 20.69
N ALA A 52 10.25 -35.12 20.07
CA ALA A 52 9.49 -35.59 18.91
C ALA A 52 7.99 -35.75 19.21
N GLU A 53 7.64 -36.08 20.46
CA GLU A 53 6.26 -36.21 20.91
C GLU A 53 5.56 -34.84 20.98
N SER A 54 6.20 -33.83 21.60
CA SER A 54 5.68 -32.46 21.64
C SER A 54 5.48 -31.88 20.23
N MET A 55 6.38 -32.22 19.30
CA MET A 55 6.28 -31.81 17.90
C MET A 55 5.08 -32.44 17.17
N ALA A 56 4.85 -33.73 17.38
CA ALA A 56 3.70 -34.43 16.79
C ALA A 56 2.39 -33.87 17.35
N GLN A 57 2.33 -33.59 18.66
CA GLN A 57 1.17 -32.96 19.30
C GLN A 57 0.89 -31.58 18.73
N LEU A 58 1.92 -30.76 18.52
CA LEU A 58 1.78 -29.41 17.96
C LEU A 58 1.27 -29.44 16.52
N ARG A 59 1.80 -30.36 15.69
CA ARG A 59 1.32 -30.55 14.32
C ARG A 59 -0.13 -30.99 14.28
N SER A 60 -0.51 -31.97 15.10
CA SER A 60 -1.87 -32.46 15.18
C SER A 60 -2.85 -31.39 15.68
N HIS A 61 -2.45 -30.59 16.68
CA HIS A 61 -3.28 -29.52 17.22
C HIS A 61 -3.62 -28.44 16.17
N PHE A 62 -2.66 -28.09 15.32
CA PHE A 62 -2.83 -27.11 14.25
C PHE A 62 -3.21 -27.73 12.89
N GLY A 63 -3.39 -29.06 12.81
CA GLY A 63 -3.75 -29.77 11.59
C GLY A 63 -2.69 -29.72 10.49
N LEU A 64 -1.41 -29.54 10.86
CA LEU A 64 -0.28 -29.42 9.94
C LEU A 64 0.12 -30.78 9.34
N ASP A 65 -0.28 -31.87 9.98
CA ASP A 65 -0.05 -33.27 9.58
C ASP A 65 -1.15 -33.82 8.65
N MET A 66 -2.25 -33.09 8.45
CA MET A 66 -3.34 -33.53 7.59
C MET A 66 -2.94 -33.57 6.10
N PRO A 67 -3.54 -34.44 5.28
CA PRO A 67 -3.38 -34.40 3.83
C PRO A 67 -3.72 -33.02 3.25
N LEU A 68 -2.99 -32.58 2.22
CA LEU A 68 -3.10 -31.24 1.63
C LEU A 68 -4.55 -30.85 1.27
N LEU A 69 -5.32 -31.78 0.72
CA LEU A 69 -6.70 -31.52 0.34
C LEU A 69 -7.63 -31.30 1.55
N GLN A 70 -7.35 -31.98 2.66
CA GLN A 70 -8.08 -31.78 3.92
C GLN A 70 -7.72 -30.45 4.56
N GLN A 71 -6.44 -30.05 4.51
CA GLN A 71 -6.00 -28.73 4.95
C GLN A 71 -6.68 -27.61 4.14
N LEU A 72 -6.75 -27.76 2.81
CA LEU A 72 -7.46 -26.80 1.95
C LEU A 72 -8.96 -26.77 2.24
N ALA A 73 -9.62 -27.93 2.38
CA ALA A 73 -11.04 -28.01 2.69
C ALA A 73 -11.35 -27.38 4.05
N SER A 74 -10.51 -27.63 5.05
CA SER A 74 -10.59 -26.99 6.37
C SER A 74 -10.44 -25.48 6.24
N TYR A 75 -9.42 -24.98 5.53
CA TYR A 75 -9.21 -23.55 5.32
C TYR A 75 -10.41 -22.89 4.63
N LEU A 76 -10.94 -23.48 3.56
CA LEU A 76 -12.15 -22.99 2.89
C LEU A 76 -13.38 -23.00 3.80
N ASN A 77 -13.53 -24.02 4.65
CA ASN A 77 -14.62 -24.09 5.62
C ASN A 77 -14.51 -22.97 6.67
N HIS A 78 -13.32 -22.68 7.18
CA HIS A 78 -13.09 -21.56 8.09
C HIS A 78 -13.46 -20.23 7.41
N LEU A 79 -13.01 -20.01 6.17
CA LEU A 79 -13.34 -18.81 5.40
C LEU A 79 -14.84 -18.65 5.16
N ALA A 80 -15.57 -19.74 4.88
CA ALA A 80 -17.02 -19.72 4.72
C ALA A 80 -17.77 -19.27 5.98
N HIS A 81 -17.14 -19.41 7.16
CA HIS A 81 -17.64 -18.96 8.45
C HIS A 81 -16.95 -17.67 8.93
N PHE A 82 -16.29 -16.93 8.03
CA PHE A 82 -15.58 -15.68 8.33
C PHE A 82 -14.44 -15.82 9.37
N SER A 83 -13.86 -17.02 9.46
CA SER A 83 -12.69 -17.29 10.31
C SER A 83 -11.43 -17.41 9.45
N LEU A 84 -10.36 -16.74 9.87
CA LEU A 84 -9.03 -16.88 9.28
C LEU A 84 -8.17 -17.93 10.00
N GLY A 85 -8.76 -18.65 10.97
CA GLY A 85 -8.06 -19.60 11.81
C GLY A 85 -7.24 -18.95 12.93
N THR A 86 -6.38 -19.76 13.54
CA THR A 86 -5.54 -19.40 14.69
C THR A 86 -4.08 -19.48 14.29
N SER A 87 -3.30 -18.50 14.71
CA SER A 87 -1.85 -18.48 14.52
C SER A 87 -1.16 -19.51 15.42
N PRO A 88 -0.36 -20.46 14.88
CA PRO A 88 0.46 -21.34 15.71
C PRO A 88 1.53 -20.60 16.51
N ARG A 89 2.02 -19.46 15.97
CA ARG A 89 3.07 -18.66 16.59
C ARG A 89 2.57 -17.83 17.77
N TYR A 90 1.46 -17.12 17.56
CA TYR A 90 0.90 -16.18 18.54
C TYR A 90 -0.16 -16.82 19.44
N ASN A 91 -0.64 -18.02 19.08
CA ASN A 91 -1.75 -18.71 19.74
C ASN A 91 -3.00 -17.82 19.89
N MET A 92 -3.30 -17.05 18.84
CA MET A 92 -4.38 -16.08 18.79
C MET A 92 -5.11 -16.11 17.45
N PRO A 93 -6.38 -15.67 17.40
CA PRO A 93 -7.11 -15.53 16.15
C PRO A 93 -6.37 -14.61 15.17
N VAL A 94 -6.22 -15.07 13.92
CA VAL A 94 -5.55 -14.29 12.87
C VAL A 94 -6.29 -12.97 12.59
N THR A 95 -7.61 -12.96 12.75
CA THR A 95 -8.45 -11.77 12.62
C THR A 95 -8.02 -10.65 13.57
N ASP A 96 -7.69 -10.98 14.81
CA ASP A 96 -7.33 -10.00 15.84
C ASP A 96 -5.94 -9.43 15.59
N LEU A 97 -4.99 -10.29 15.18
CA LEU A 97 -3.65 -9.89 14.77
C LEU A 97 -3.70 -8.90 13.59
N ILE A 98 -4.53 -9.20 12.59
CA ILE A 98 -4.70 -8.35 11.41
C ILE A 98 -5.41 -7.04 11.77
N ALA A 99 -6.50 -7.10 12.53
CA ALA A 99 -7.26 -5.92 12.93
C ALA A 99 -6.40 -4.92 13.73
N GLY A 100 -5.53 -5.42 14.61
CA GLY A 100 -4.59 -4.60 15.38
C GLY A 100 -3.49 -3.92 14.55
N ARG A 101 -3.30 -4.31 13.28
CA ARG A 101 -2.21 -3.82 12.41
C ARG A 101 -2.70 -3.09 11.15
N LEU A 102 -3.90 -3.41 10.68
CA LEU A 102 -4.49 -2.84 9.47
C LEU A 102 -4.54 -1.31 9.51
N GLY A 103 -4.97 -0.72 10.63
CA GLY A 103 -5.07 0.74 10.77
C GLY A 103 -3.73 1.45 10.54
N ASN A 104 -2.64 0.89 11.07
CA ASN A 104 -1.30 1.46 10.94
C ASN A 104 -0.78 1.38 9.50
N THR A 105 -1.01 0.26 8.80
CA THR A 105 -0.64 0.13 7.39
C THR A 105 -1.43 1.08 6.50
N LEU A 106 -2.75 1.18 6.70
CA LEU A 106 -3.58 2.12 5.94
C LEU A 106 -3.17 3.57 6.21
N LEU A 107 -2.91 3.95 7.46
CA LEU A 107 -2.42 5.29 7.81
C LEU A 107 -1.12 5.62 7.05
N LEU A 108 -0.16 4.71 7.09
CA LEU A 108 1.11 4.87 6.38
C LEU A 108 0.93 4.99 4.87
N MET A 109 0.21 4.06 4.26
CA MET A 109 -0.03 4.03 2.81
C MET A 109 -0.76 5.26 2.31
N LEU A 110 -1.86 5.65 2.98
CA LEU A 110 -2.67 6.80 2.56
C LEU A 110 -1.91 8.11 2.75
N THR A 111 -1.11 8.23 3.82
CA THR A 111 -0.27 9.40 4.03
C THR A 111 0.84 9.49 2.99
N ALA A 112 1.51 8.37 2.70
CA ALA A 112 2.56 8.32 1.68
C ALA A 112 2.00 8.63 0.28
N LEU A 113 0.84 8.07 -0.08
CA LEU A 113 0.18 8.34 -1.36
C LEU A 113 -0.29 9.80 -1.46
N GLY A 114 -0.94 10.32 -0.43
CA GLY A 114 -1.40 11.70 -0.39
C GLY A 114 -0.24 12.69 -0.50
N PHE A 115 0.84 12.44 0.25
CA PHE A 115 2.06 13.24 0.16
C PHE A 115 2.72 13.13 -1.21
N ALA A 116 2.81 11.92 -1.78
CA ALA A 116 3.36 11.70 -3.10
C ALA A 116 2.58 12.42 -4.20
N LEU A 117 1.25 12.44 -4.11
CA LEU A 117 0.39 13.18 -5.03
C LEU A 117 0.58 14.68 -4.86
N ALA A 118 0.53 15.20 -3.63
CA ALA A 118 0.68 16.63 -3.38
C ALA A 118 2.05 17.15 -3.88
N VAL A 119 3.13 16.49 -3.48
CA VAL A 119 4.50 16.89 -3.89
C VAL A 119 4.73 16.56 -5.36
N GLY A 120 4.36 15.37 -5.81
CA GLY A 120 4.53 14.97 -7.21
C GLY A 120 3.85 15.92 -8.18
N VAL A 121 2.57 16.24 -7.96
CA VAL A 121 1.80 17.14 -8.82
C VAL A 121 2.38 18.56 -8.79
N THR A 122 2.78 19.07 -7.63
CA THR A 122 3.37 20.42 -7.53
C THR A 122 4.72 20.51 -8.23
N LEU A 123 5.60 19.52 -8.07
CA LEU A 123 6.86 19.42 -8.79
C LEU A 123 6.63 19.30 -10.30
N GLY A 124 5.72 18.42 -10.72
CA GLY A 124 5.35 18.24 -12.13
C GLY A 124 4.80 19.50 -12.79
N CYS A 125 3.93 20.22 -12.09
CA CYS A 125 3.40 21.50 -12.53
C CYS A 125 4.49 22.56 -12.65
N THR A 126 5.43 22.60 -11.70
CA THR A 126 6.57 23.51 -11.72
C THR A 126 7.50 23.21 -12.90
N MET A 127 7.80 21.92 -13.14
CA MET A 127 8.60 21.47 -14.28
C MET A 127 7.92 21.83 -15.61
N ALA A 128 6.63 21.57 -15.76
CA ALA A 128 5.86 21.89 -16.97
C ALA A 128 5.77 23.41 -17.24
N SER A 129 5.63 24.22 -16.19
CA SER A 129 5.54 25.68 -16.32
C SER A 129 6.88 26.34 -16.65
N ARG A 130 8.00 25.63 -16.41
CA ARG A 130 9.37 26.12 -16.61
C ARG A 130 10.18 25.23 -17.54
N VAL A 131 9.51 24.61 -18.52
CA VAL A 131 10.09 23.64 -19.46
C VAL A 131 11.40 24.15 -20.07
N GLY A 132 12.41 23.29 -20.04
CA GLY A 132 13.73 23.56 -20.60
C GLY A 132 14.62 24.49 -19.76
N ARG A 133 14.07 25.15 -18.72
CA ARG A 133 14.83 26.00 -17.78
C ARG A 133 15.42 25.17 -16.64
N TRP A 134 16.29 25.79 -15.84
CA TRP A 134 16.99 25.10 -14.75
C TRP A 134 16.09 24.40 -13.73
N PRO A 135 14.93 24.96 -13.28
CA PRO A 135 14.04 24.26 -12.36
C PRO A 135 13.49 22.94 -12.94
N ASP A 136 13.18 22.90 -14.22
CA ASP A 136 12.75 21.68 -14.91
C ASP A 136 13.86 20.62 -14.89
N ARG A 137 15.09 21.02 -15.25
CA ARG A 137 16.25 20.11 -15.28
C ARG A 137 16.61 19.59 -13.89
N LEU A 138 16.68 20.48 -12.90
CA LEU A 138 17.02 20.12 -11.51
C LEU A 138 15.99 19.16 -10.92
N LEU A 139 14.71 19.50 -11.01
CA LEU A 139 13.63 18.66 -10.48
C LEU A 139 13.54 17.32 -11.22
N SER A 140 13.82 17.29 -12.53
CA SER A 140 13.88 16.05 -13.30
C SER A 140 15.03 15.13 -12.82
N VAL A 141 16.20 15.71 -12.52
CA VAL A 141 17.33 14.95 -11.95
C VAL A 141 16.99 14.45 -10.55
N LEU A 142 16.42 15.29 -9.68
CA LEU A 142 16.00 14.87 -8.34
C LEU A 142 14.93 13.76 -8.38
N ALA A 143 13.95 13.87 -9.29
CA ALA A 143 12.96 12.83 -9.50
C ALA A 143 13.61 11.52 -10.02
N LEU A 144 14.60 11.60 -10.89
CA LEU A 144 15.35 10.42 -11.34
C LEU A 144 16.09 9.76 -10.18
N LEU A 145 16.78 10.54 -9.34
CA LEU A 145 17.47 10.03 -8.15
C LEU A 145 16.49 9.33 -7.20
N LEU A 146 15.35 9.95 -6.89
CA LEU A 146 14.31 9.33 -6.06
C LEU A 146 13.76 8.02 -6.67
N TYR A 147 13.60 7.96 -7.98
CA TYR A 147 13.12 6.76 -8.66
C TYR A 147 14.13 5.62 -8.66
N SER A 148 15.42 5.95 -8.81
CA SER A 148 16.52 4.98 -8.84
C SER A 148 16.96 4.52 -7.45
N THR A 149 16.61 5.25 -6.40
CA THR A 149 17.03 4.92 -5.04
C THR A 149 16.03 3.97 -4.38
N PRO A 150 16.47 2.82 -3.83
CA PRO A 150 15.60 1.92 -3.11
C PRO A 150 14.94 2.59 -1.89
N SER A 151 13.65 2.32 -1.66
CA SER A 151 12.89 2.93 -0.55
C SER A 151 13.45 2.58 0.83
N PHE A 152 13.95 1.35 1.03
CA PHE A 152 14.59 0.95 2.27
C PHE A 152 15.86 1.78 2.54
N TRP A 153 16.65 2.05 1.50
CA TRP A 153 17.88 2.82 1.63
C TRP A 153 17.56 4.28 1.95
N LEU A 154 16.57 4.87 1.27
CA LEU A 154 16.06 6.19 1.62
C LEU A 154 15.59 6.23 3.08
N GLY A 155 14.90 5.18 3.54
CA GLY A 155 14.48 5.04 4.93
C GLY A 155 15.64 5.02 5.91
N LEU A 156 16.62 4.13 5.69
CA LEU A 156 17.81 4.01 6.55
C LEU A 156 18.62 5.30 6.60
N MET A 157 18.86 5.95 5.46
CA MET A 157 19.59 7.22 5.43
C MET A 157 18.82 8.35 6.10
N SER A 158 17.49 8.35 5.98
CA SER A 158 16.63 9.30 6.68
C SER A 158 16.70 9.11 8.21
N ILE A 159 16.75 7.87 8.69
CA ILE A 159 16.96 7.57 10.13
C ILE A 159 18.33 8.10 10.57
N VAL A 160 19.41 7.79 9.83
CA VAL A 160 20.77 8.26 10.17
C VAL A 160 20.83 9.78 10.25
N LEU A 161 20.27 10.48 9.27
CA LEU A 161 20.30 11.93 9.25
C LEU A 161 19.38 12.56 10.31
N PHE A 162 18.08 12.27 10.26
CA PHE A 162 17.08 12.98 11.04
C PHE A 162 16.92 12.48 12.46
N SER A 163 17.21 11.20 12.72
CA SER A 163 17.10 10.61 14.05
C SER A 163 18.43 10.59 14.77
N VAL A 164 19.50 10.11 14.11
CA VAL A 164 20.79 9.89 14.79
C VAL A 164 21.63 11.18 14.85
N HIS A 165 21.83 11.86 13.72
CA HIS A 165 22.68 13.07 13.70
C HIS A 165 21.94 14.32 14.18
N LEU A 166 20.69 14.52 13.76
CA LEU A 166 19.94 15.74 14.06
C LEU A 166 19.05 15.62 15.31
N GLY A 167 18.62 14.41 15.68
CA GLY A 167 17.71 14.20 16.82
C GLY A 167 16.31 14.80 16.65
N TRP A 168 15.87 15.07 15.42
CA TRP A 168 14.60 15.75 15.13
C TRP A 168 13.40 14.81 15.19
N LEU A 169 13.58 13.59 14.68
CA LEU A 169 12.51 12.61 14.45
C LEU A 169 12.87 11.24 15.04
N PRO A 170 11.88 10.48 15.53
CA PRO A 170 12.11 9.14 16.08
C PRO A 170 12.62 8.17 15.01
N THR A 171 13.32 7.12 15.45
CA THR A 171 13.92 6.11 14.56
C THR A 171 12.90 5.10 14.02
N GLY A 172 11.78 4.89 14.72
CA GLY A 172 10.78 3.91 14.35
C GLY A 172 9.68 3.72 15.39
N GLY A 173 8.75 2.80 15.11
CA GLY A 173 7.52 2.60 15.88
C GLY A 173 6.38 3.52 15.43
N SER A 174 5.21 3.37 16.05
CA SER A 174 4.01 4.18 15.80
C SER A 174 3.70 5.21 16.90
N GLY A 175 4.53 5.24 17.94
CA GLY A 175 4.42 6.16 19.06
C GLY A 175 5.46 5.86 20.14
N THR A 176 5.69 6.82 21.02
CA THR A 176 6.63 6.74 22.13
C THR A 176 6.06 5.84 23.23
N ILE A 177 6.73 4.71 23.48
CA ILE A 177 6.36 3.76 24.53
C ILE A 177 6.48 4.44 25.90
N GLY A 178 5.44 4.33 26.73
CA GLY A 178 5.44 4.87 28.10
C GLY A 178 5.22 6.39 28.20
N SER A 179 4.92 7.09 27.10
CA SER A 179 4.69 8.54 27.12
C SER A 179 3.44 8.95 27.92
N GLY A 180 2.46 8.07 28.06
CA GLY A 180 1.15 8.38 28.66
C GLY A 180 0.38 9.48 27.92
N ALA A 181 0.83 9.88 26.73
CA ALA A 181 0.24 10.96 25.97
C ALA A 181 -1.18 10.58 25.52
N THR A 182 -2.13 11.49 25.72
CA THR A 182 -3.54 11.32 25.30
C THR A 182 -4.00 12.53 24.49
N GLY A 183 -5.05 12.34 23.69
CA GLY A 183 -5.63 13.39 22.86
C GLY A 183 -4.64 13.95 21.83
N TRP A 184 -4.50 15.27 21.78
CA TRP A 184 -3.66 15.96 20.78
C TRP A 184 -2.17 15.61 20.89
N ALA A 185 -1.67 15.39 22.11
CA ALA A 185 -0.27 15.03 22.32
C ALA A 185 0.06 13.67 21.69
N ALA A 186 -0.85 12.69 21.79
CA ALA A 186 -0.70 11.39 21.14
C ALA A 186 -0.73 11.51 19.61
N ALA A 187 -1.59 12.38 19.07
CA ALA A 187 -1.65 12.62 17.63
C ALA A 187 -0.36 13.24 17.09
N VAL A 188 0.21 14.22 17.79
CA VAL A 188 1.49 14.84 17.42
C VAL A 188 2.63 13.82 17.49
N ASP A 189 2.67 13.00 18.54
CA ASP A 189 3.66 11.93 18.68
C ASP A 189 3.57 10.92 17.53
N ALA A 190 2.37 10.42 17.23
CA ALA A 190 2.13 9.52 16.10
C ALA A 190 2.53 10.15 14.75
N LEU A 191 2.24 11.44 14.54
CA LEU A 191 2.66 12.17 13.34
C LEU A 191 4.18 12.25 13.22
N ARG A 192 4.91 12.52 14.31
CA ARG A 192 6.38 12.54 14.29
C ARG A 192 6.96 11.17 13.91
N HIS A 193 6.33 10.09 14.37
CA HIS A 193 6.70 8.71 14.00
C HIS A 193 6.37 8.38 12.54
N LEU A 194 5.34 9.02 11.97
CA LEU A 194 4.88 8.77 10.62
C LEU A 194 5.71 9.48 9.54
N VAL A 195 6.39 10.60 9.85
CA VAL A 195 7.09 11.44 8.85
C VAL A 195 8.12 10.64 8.06
N LEU A 196 9.10 10.01 8.73
CA LEU A 196 10.18 9.33 8.02
C LEU A 196 9.70 8.11 7.21
N PRO A 197 8.87 7.21 7.75
CA PRO A 197 8.29 6.11 6.98
C PRO A 197 7.51 6.61 5.75
N ALA A 198 6.66 7.64 5.91
CA ALA A 198 5.86 8.17 4.83
C ALA A 198 6.72 8.84 3.75
N LEU A 199 7.79 9.56 4.12
CA LEU A 199 8.75 10.14 3.19
C LEU A 199 9.51 9.07 2.41
N ALA A 200 10.02 8.05 3.09
CA ALA A 200 10.74 6.94 2.45
C ALA A 200 9.85 6.17 1.47
N MET A 201 8.59 5.92 1.84
CA MET A 201 7.61 5.26 0.98
C MET A 201 7.18 6.13 -0.20
N SER A 202 6.96 7.43 0.03
CA SER A 202 6.47 8.36 -0.99
C SER A 202 7.50 8.73 -2.05
N GLY A 203 8.81 8.69 -1.74
CA GLY A 203 9.89 9.13 -2.65
C GLY A 203 9.79 8.56 -4.06
N PHE A 204 9.61 7.23 -4.17
CA PHE A 204 9.44 6.55 -5.46
C PHE A 204 8.20 7.08 -6.23
N TYR A 205 7.09 7.28 -5.53
CA TYR A 205 5.83 7.75 -6.13
C TYR A 205 5.85 9.24 -6.47
N ILE A 206 6.57 10.08 -5.70
CA ILE A 206 6.81 11.49 -6.04
C ILE A 206 7.47 11.58 -7.42
N ALA A 207 8.46 10.72 -7.69
CA ALA A 207 9.13 10.68 -8.97
C ALA A 207 8.19 10.28 -10.12
N ILE A 208 7.33 9.29 -9.90
CA ILE A 208 6.32 8.87 -10.90
C ILE A 208 5.32 9.99 -11.16
N PHE A 209 4.66 10.50 -10.12
CA PHE A 209 3.61 11.50 -10.28
C PHE A 209 4.14 12.83 -10.82
N SER A 210 5.35 13.23 -10.47
CA SER A 210 5.95 14.47 -10.99
C SER A 210 6.26 14.38 -12.49
N ARG A 211 6.83 13.27 -12.96
CA ARG A 211 7.08 13.05 -14.39
C ARG A 211 5.78 12.92 -15.18
N LEU A 212 4.81 12.16 -14.66
CA LEU A 212 3.51 11.98 -15.30
C LEU A 212 2.77 13.32 -15.41
N THR A 213 2.65 14.06 -14.30
CA THR A 213 2.02 15.40 -14.31
C THR A 213 2.70 16.32 -15.31
N ARG A 214 4.04 16.33 -15.34
CA ARG A 214 4.80 17.16 -16.28
C ARG A 214 4.48 16.81 -17.74
N ALA A 215 4.50 15.52 -18.08
CA ALA A 215 4.22 15.05 -19.43
C ALA A 215 2.78 15.38 -19.85
N SER A 216 1.80 15.08 -19.00
CA SER A 216 0.39 15.36 -19.28
C SER A 216 0.10 16.86 -19.39
N MET A 217 0.73 17.71 -18.57
CA MET A 217 0.56 19.16 -18.69
C MET A 217 1.14 19.71 -19.99
N LEU A 218 2.31 19.19 -20.41
CA LEU A 218 2.91 19.57 -21.70
C LEU A 218 2.02 19.19 -22.88
N GLU A 219 1.44 18.00 -22.85
CA GLU A 219 0.50 17.53 -23.88
C GLU A 219 -0.76 18.39 -23.93
N VAL A 220 -1.41 18.58 -22.77
CA VAL A 220 -2.66 19.37 -22.66
C VAL A 220 -2.41 20.83 -23.07
N SER A 221 -1.26 21.41 -22.74
CA SER A 221 -0.94 22.81 -23.07
C SER A 221 -0.95 23.10 -24.59
N ARG A 222 -0.81 22.07 -25.42
CA ARG A 222 -0.80 22.17 -26.89
C ARG A 222 -2.19 22.05 -27.52
N GLN A 223 -3.23 21.80 -26.72
CA GLN A 223 -4.58 21.61 -27.22
C GLN A 223 -5.28 22.94 -27.57
N ASP A 224 -6.17 22.92 -28.56
CA ASP A 224 -6.78 24.14 -29.10
C ASP A 224 -7.60 24.92 -28.07
N PHE A 225 -8.26 24.25 -27.13
CA PHE A 225 -9.02 24.94 -26.08
C PHE A 225 -8.12 25.81 -25.18
N VAL A 226 -6.84 25.42 -25.00
CA VAL A 226 -5.86 26.20 -24.22
C VAL A 226 -5.44 27.43 -25.03
N ARG A 227 -5.23 27.29 -26.34
CA ARG A 227 -4.97 28.43 -27.25
C ARG A 227 -6.14 29.41 -27.25
N THR A 228 -7.38 28.91 -27.28
CA THR A 228 -8.58 29.74 -27.15
C THR A 228 -8.63 30.45 -25.80
N ALA A 229 -8.26 29.78 -24.70
CA ALA A 229 -8.22 30.39 -23.37
C ALA A 229 -7.22 31.55 -23.32
N HIS A 230 -6.04 31.39 -23.93
CA HIS A 230 -5.07 32.49 -24.08
C HIS A 230 -5.59 33.63 -24.96
N ALA A 231 -6.23 33.31 -26.10
CA ALA A 231 -6.81 34.32 -26.99
C ALA A 231 -7.93 35.15 -26.33
N LYS A 232 -8.62 34.58 -25.33
CA LYS A 232 -9.60 35.28 -24.50
C LYS A 232 -8.99 36.18 -23.42
N GLY A 233 -7.66 36.26 -23.31
CA GLY A 233 -6.96 37.12 -22.35
C GLY A 233 -6.96 36.59 -20.91
N LEU A 234 -7.22 35.29 -20.70
CA LEU A 234 -7.15 34.69 -19.37
C LEU A 234 -5.71 34.78 -18.81
N ALA A 235 -5.59 35.08 -17.51
CA ALA A 235 -4.30 35.17 -16.84
C ALA A 235 -3.52 33.84 -16.94
N PRO A 236 -2.19 33.85 -17.13
CA PRO A 236 -1.39 32.63 -17.32
C PRO A 236 -1.61 31.59 -16.21
N LEU A 237 -1.67 32.02 -14.95
CA LEU A 237 -1.90 31.13 -13.81
C LEU A 237 -3.30 30.48 -13.86
N ALA A 238 -4.32 31.22 -14.29
CA ALA A 238 -5.67 30.70 -14.44
C ALA A 238 -5.73 29.65 -15.56
N VAL A 239 -5.03 29.88 -16.68
CA VAL A 239 -4.89 28.89 -17.76
C VAL A 239 -4.19 27.63 -17.25
N THR A 240 -3.06 27.78 -16.56
CA THR A 240 -2.30 26.64 -16.03
C THR A 240 -3.12 25.83 -15.02
N LEU A 241 -3.74 26.45 -14.02
CA LEU A 241 -4.43 25.71 -12.95
C LEU A 241 -5.81 25.18 -13.37
N ARG A 242 -6.62 25.99 -14.06
CA ARG A 242 -8.02 25.63 -14.33
C ARG A 242 -8.22 24.86 -15.64
N HIS A 243 -7.35 25.10 -16.62
CA HIS A 243 -7.48 24.50 -17.96
C HIS A 243 -6.45 23.40 -18.21
N VAL A 244 -5.17 23.63 -17.90
CA VAL A 244 -4.11 22.64 -18.18
C VAL A 244 -4.05 21.57 -17.09
N LEU A 245 -3.77 21.96 -15.84
CA LEU A 245 -3.59 21.04 -14.72
C LEU A 245 -4.82 20.16 -14.49
N ARG A 246 -6.02 20.75 -14.51
CA ARG A 246 -7.27 20.01 -14.31
C ARG A 246 -7.44 18.83 -15.28
N ASN A 247 -7.09 19.01 -16.56
CA ASN A 247 -7.16 17.94 -17.55
C ASN A 247 -5.96 16.99 -17.44
N ALA A 248 -4.79 17.52 -17.08
CA ALA A 248 -3.58 16.72 -16.84
C ALA A 248 -3.68 15.81 -15.61
N LEU A 249 -4.62 16.04 -14.70
CA LEU A 249 -4.85 15.18 -13.52
C LEU A 249 -5.61 13.89 -13.84
N ILE A 250 -6.26 13.77 -15.00
CA ILE A 250 -7.05 12.57 -15.37
C ILE A 250 -6.14 11.31 -15.46
N PRO A 251 -4.98 11.34 -16.13
CA PRO A 251 -4.04 10.21 -16.09
C PRO A 251 -3.44 10.00 -14.69
N VAL A 252 -3.23 11.07 -13.93
CA VAL A 252 -2.63 11.00 -12.58
C VAL A 252 -3.53 10.24 -11.62
N THR A 253 -4.85 10.48 -11.64
CA THR A 253 -5.82 9.75 -10.80
C THR A 253 -5.88 8.26 -11.17
N THR A 254 -5.75 7.93 -12.46
CA THR A 254 -5.68 6.54 -12.95
C THR A 254 -4.48 5.81 -12.36
N VAL A 255 -3.30 6.42 -12.49
CA VAL A 255 -2.04 5.85 -12.03
C VAL A 255 -1.98 5.78 -10.50
N ALA A 256 -2.58 6.76 -9.80
CA ALA A 256 -2.71 6.72 -8.35
C ALA A 256 -3.50 5.50 -7.86
N GLY A 257 -4.60 5.19 -8.56
CA GLY A 257 -5.40 3.99 -8.30
C GLY A 257 -4.62 2.70 -8.48
N MET A 258 -3.96 2.55 -9.63
CA MET A 258 -3.15 1.37 -9.96
C MET A 258 -2.03 1.13 -8.93
N HIS A 259 -1.43 2.20 -8.40
CA HIS A 259 -0.34 2.09 -7.44
C HIS A 259 -0.79 1.74 -6.01
N PHE A 260 -2.08 1.79 -5.69
CA PHE A 260 -2.56 1.41 -4.37
C PHE A 260 -2.16 -0.03 -4.00
N GLY A 261 -2.26 -0.98 -4.93
CA GLY A 261 -1.81 -2.36 -4.67
C GLY A 261 -0.30 -2.50 -4.55
N THR A 262 0.47 -1.73 -5.32
CA THR A 262 1.94 -1.73 -5.18
C THR A 262 2.41 -1.15 -3.86
N LEU A 263 1.69 -0.16 -3.30
CA LEU A 263 1.98 0.43 -1.99
C LEU A 263 1.88 -0.62 -0.88
N LEU A 264 0.91 -1.54 -0.95
CA LEU A 264 0.75 -2.58 0.05
C LEU A 264 1.93 -3.57 0.05
N GLY A 265 2.43 -3.94 -1.12
CA GLY A 265 3.66 -4.75 -1.23
C GLY A 265 4.90 -4.00 -0.74
N GLY A 266 5.03 -2.71 -1.09
CA GLY A 266 6.14 -1.85 -0.64
C GLY A 266 6.10 -1.56 0.86
N ALA A 267 4.92 -1.62 1.49
CA ALA A 267 4.75 -1.39 2.93
C ALA A 267 5.57 -2.38 3.76
N VAL A 268 5.69 -3.66 3.35
CA VAL A 268 6.48 -4.68 4.05
C VAL A 268 7.89 -4.18 4.36
N VAL A 269 8.55 -3.61 3.36
CA VAL A 269 9.94 -3.16 3.47
C VAL A 269 10.05 -1.94 4.38
N VAL A 270 9.20 -0.93 4.16
CA VAL A 270 9.23 0.31 4.94
C VAL A 270 8.85 0.03 6.41
N GLU A 271 7.82 -0.76 6.63
CA GLU A 271 7.37 -1.10 7.99
C GLU A 271 8.42 -1.89 8.77
N THR A 272 9.16 -2.78 8.09
CA THR A 272 10.25 -3.51 8.72
C THR A 272 11.42 -2.60 9.09
N VAL A 273 11.85 -1.71 8.17
CA VAL A 273 12.95 -0.75 8.42
C VAL A 273 12.66 0.18 9.58
N PHE A 274 11.43 0.70 9.66
CA PHE A 274 11.01 1.64 10.70
C PHE A 274 10.37 0.97 11.92
N ASN A 275 10.42 -0.36 12.04
CA ASN A 275 9.78 -1.09 13.13
C ASN A 275 8.29 -0.72 13.29
N TRP A 276 7.63 -0.31 12.20
CA TRP A 276 6.24 0.15 12.19
C TRP A 276 5.31 -1.05 12.40
N PRO A 277 4.40 -1.02 13.38
CA PRO A 277 3.53 -2.15 13.68
C PRO A 277 2.37 -2.21 12.69
N GLY A 278 2.67 -2.61 11.45
CA GLY A 278 1.68 -2.83 10.38
C GLY A 278 1.61 -4.29 9.91
N LEU A 279 0.78 -4.52 8.89
CA LEU A 279 0.53 -5.79 8.23
C LEU A 279 1.72 -6.28 7.41
N GLY A 280 2.47 -5.37 6.79
CA GLY A 280 3.62 -5.73 5.99
C GLY A 280 4.72 -6.31 6.86
N ARG A 281 4.97 -5.68 8.01
CA ARG A 281 5.89 -6.24 9.02
C ARG A 281 5.37 -7.57 9.59
N LEU A 282 4.08 -7.67 9.91
CA LEU A 282 3.48 -8.92 10.38
C LEU A 282 3.66 -10.05 9.34
N ALA A 283 3.49 -9.74 8.04
CA ALA A 283 3.74 -10.69 6.97
C ALA A 283 5.21 -11.16 6.96
N PHE A 284 6.18 -10.24 7.08
CA PHE A 284 7.59 -10.59 7.17
C PHE A 284 7.88 -11.52 8.35
N GLU A 285 7.38 -11.18 9.54
CA GLU A 285 7.51 -12.00 10.75
C GLU A 285 6.87 -13.39 10.57
N SER A 286 5.71 -13.48 9.93
CA SER A 286 5.04 -14.75 9.64
C SER A 286 5.77 -15.60 8.61
N VAL A 287 6.46 -15.02 7.62
CA VAL A 287 7.33 -15.78 6.71
C VAL A 287 8.48 -16.40 7.50
N MET A 288 9.12 -15.62 8.38
CA MET A 288 10.24 -16.12 9.19
C MET A 288 9.78 -17.20 10.18
N ALA A 289 8.61 -17.02 10.79
CA ALA A 289 7.99 -17.97 11.72
C ALA A 289 7.32 -19.18 11.03
N ARG A 290 7.29 -19.22 9.69
CA ARG A 290 6.52 -20.20 8.89
C ARG A 290 5.06 -20.32 9.31
N ASP A 291 4.48 -19.21 9.76
CA ASP A 291 3.07 -19.12 10.12
C ASP A 291 2.24 -18.84 8.87
N TYR A 292 1.96 -19.90 8.12
CA TYR A 292 1.22 -19.80 6.87
C TYR A 292 -0.25 -19.41 7.07
N THR A 293 -0.84 -19.69 8.23
CA THR A 293 -2.21 -19.29 8.56
C THR A 293 -2.34 -17.77 8.59
N VAL A 294 -1.40 -17.08 9.25
CA VAL A 294 -1.37 -15.61 9.28
C VAL A 294 -1.08 -15.05 7.88
N LEU A 295 -0.11 -15.62 7.16
CA LEU A 295 0.23 -15.17 5.80
C LEU A 295 -0.96 -15.27 4.84
N LEU A 296 -1.69 -16.37 4.86
CA LEU A 296 -2.88 -16.55 4.04
C LEU A 296 -3.95 -15.50 4.36
N GLY A 297 -4.15 -15.20 5.65
CA GLY A 297 -5.05 -14.14 6.09
C GLY A 297 -4.62 -12.75 5.57
N ILE A 298 -3.33 -12.41 5.68
CA ILE A 298 -2.80 -11.13 5.20
C ILE A 298 -2.90 -11.03 3.68
N LEU A 299 -2.55 -12.08 2.95
CA LEU A 299 -2.62 -12.10 1.48
C LEU A 299 -4.06 -11.99 0.99
N LEU A 300 -5.00 -12.70 1.61
CA LEU A 300 -6.43 -12.58 1.32
C LEU A 300 -6.92 -11.15 1.55
N LEU A 301 -6.67 -10.59 2.73
CA LEU A 301 -7.07 -9.21 3.03
C LEU A 301 -6.42 -8.22 2.06
N SER A 302 -5.16 -8.43 1.73
CA SER A 302 -4.42 -7.59 0.78
C SER A 302 -5.09 -7.59 -0.59
N SER A 303 -5.44 -8.77 -1.11
CA SER A 303 -6.17 -8.88 -2.37
C SER A 303 -7.54 -8.22 -2.30
N LEU A 304 -8.28 -8.37 -1.19
CA LEU A 304 -9.56 -7.68 -0.99
C LEU A 304 -9.39 -6.15 -0.99
N LEU A 305 -8.38 -5.62 -0.29
CA LEU A 305 -8.09 -4.18 -0.27
C LEU A 305 -7.72 -3.65 -1.65
N VAL A 306 -6.97 -4.40 -2.45
CA VAL A 306 -6.64 -4.03 -3.83
C VAL A 306 -7.88 -4.03 -4.71
N ILE A 307 -8.73 -5.04 -4.61
CA ILE A 307 -10.01 -5.09 -5.34
C ILE A 307 -10.89 -3.89 -4.96
N LEU A 308 -11.00 -3.59 -3.67
CA LEU A 308 -11.75 -2.43 -3.17
C LEU A 308 -11.18 -1.11 -3.70
N ALA A 309 -9.85 -0.94 -3.68
CA ALA A 309 -9.21 0.26 -4.20
C ALA A 309 -9.42 0.42 -5.70
N ASN A 310 -9.27 -0.65 -6.49
CA ASN A 310 -9.55 -0.63 -7.92
C ASN A 310 -11.02 -0.27 -8.20
N MET A 311 -11.95 -0.84 -7.44
CA MET A 311 -13.37 -0.51 -7.55
C MET A 311 -13.65 0.96 -7.24
N LEU A 312 -12.99 1.54 -6.23
CA LEU A 312 -13.10 2.98 -5.93
C LEU A 312 -12.55 3.84 -7.07
N VAL A 313 -11.47 3.42 -7.71
CA VAL A 313 -10.86 4.12 -8.85
C VAL A 313 -11.79 4.07 -10.06
N ASP A 314 -12.34 2.90 -10.38
CA ASP A 314 -13.31 2.76 -11.48
C ASP A 314 -14.55 3.64 -11.27
N LEU A 315 -15.02 3.77 -10.02
CA LEU A 315 -16.12 4.67 -9.66
C LEU A 315 -15.72 6.15 -9.81
N LEU A 316 -14.50 6.52 -9.40
CA LEU A 316 -13.97 7.87 -9.60
C LEU A 316 -13.86 8.20 -11.09
N HIS A 317 -13.41 7.26 -11.91
CA HIS A 317 -13.32 7.41 -13.37
C HIS A 317 -14.68 7.61 -14.02
N ALA A 318 -15.66 6.77 -13.66
CA ALA A 318 -17.04 6.91 -14.15
C ALA A 318 -17.68 8.27 -13.75
N TRP A 319 -17.22 8.86 -12.64
CA TRP A 319 -17.64 10.19 -12.21
C TRP A 319 -16.90 11.32 -12.93
N LEU A 320 -15.59 11.18 -13.12
CA LEU A 320 -14.73 12.18 -13.76
C LEU A 320 -14.95 12.29 -15.27
N ASP A 321 -15.19 11.16 -15.96
CA ASP A 321 -15.43 11.13 -17.40
C ASP A 321 -16.78 10.47 -17.75
N PRO A 322 -17.84 11.27 -17.96
CA PRO A 322 -19.15 10.75 -18.35
C PRO A 322 -19.21 10.21 -19.79
N ARG A 323 -18.12 10.28 -20.56
CA ARG A 323 -18.02 9.70 -21.92
C ARG A 323 -17.50 8.27 -21.91
N ILE A 324 -16.89 7.82 -20.81
CA ILE A 324 -16.53 6.41 -20.60
C ILE A 324 -17.83 5.66 -20.32
N GLN A 325 -18.48 5.22 -21.40
CA GLN A 325 -19.50 4.19 -21.31
C GLN A 325 -18.83 2.96 -20.73
N VAL A 326 -19.19 2.62 -19.49
CA VAL A 326 -18.84 1.36 -18.84
C VAL A 326 -19.25 0.23 -19.79
N ARG A 327 -18.29 -0.32 -20.53
CA ARG A 327 -18.48 -1.54 -21.33
C ARG A 327 -18.44 -2.74 -20.41
#